data_AF-A0A2S6T7G7-F1
#
_entry.id   AF-A0A2S6T7G7-F1
#
_cell.length_a   1.000
_cell.length_b   1.000
_cell.length_c   1.000
_cell.angle_alpha   90.00
_cell.angle_beta   90.00
_cell.angle_gamma   90.00
#
_symmetry.space_group_name_H-M   'P 1'
#
loop_
_entity.id
_entity.type
_entity.pdbx_description
1 polymer ?
#
loop_
_entity_poly.entity_id
_entity_poly.type
_entity_poly.pdbx_seq_one_letter_code
_entity_poly.pdbx_strand_id
1 'polypeptide(L)' 'INAKKNNILGKPFRFKKPFILIHGIKDKVVSDVIPKKIMEITTGNDVQIHFLKSSDHRLSSKKDLLTINNAINSVLSAI' A
#
# COMPACT_ATOMS: atom_id res chain seq x y z
N ILE A 1 -12.91 1.96 -17.41
CA ILE A 1 -13.03 1.32 -16.08
C ILE A 1 -13.81 2.26 -15.17
N ASN A 2 -14.95 1.86 -14.59
CA ASN A 2 -15.76 2.74 -13.73
C ASN A 2 -15.13 2.81 -12.32
N ALA A 3 -14.26 3.80 -12.08
CA ALA A 3 -13.50 3.94 -10.83
C ALA A 3 -14.39 3.93 -9.57
N LYS A 4 -15.62 4.47 -9.68
CA LYS A 4 -16.57 4.55 -8.56
C LYS A 4 -16.97 3.17 -8.04
N LYS A 5 -17.12 2.17 -8.92
CA LYS A 5 -17.53 0.81 -8.53
C LYS A 5 -16.43 0.05 -7.77
N ASN A 6 -15.17 0.41 -8.03
CA ASN A 6 -13.98 -0.22 -7.45
C ASN A 6 -13.42 0.56 -6.26
N ASN A 7 -14.07 1.65 -5.84
CA ASN A 7 -13.65 2.39 -4.67
C ASN A 7 -13.80 1.50 -3.41
N ILE A 8 -12.67 1.20 -2.78
CA ILE A 8 -12.62 0.45 -1.53
C ILE A 8 -12.85 1.36 -0.33
N LEU A 9 -12.61 2.67 -0.46
CA LEU A 9 -12.80 3.64 0.61
C LEU A 9 -14.31 3.82 0.88
N GLY A 10 -14.69 3.82 2.16
CA GLY A 10 -16.08 3.99 2.62
C GLY A 10 -16.85 2.70 2.88
N LYS A 11 -16.20 1.53 2.76
CA LYS A 11 -16.74 0.23 3.19
C LYS A 11 -15.63 -0.65 3.75
N PRO A 12 -15.92 -1.67 4.57
CA PRO A 12 -14.91 -2.61 5.01
C PRO A 12 -14.23 -3.30 3.83
N PHE A 13 -12.89 -3.26 3.80
CA PHE A 13 -12.09 -4.00 2.85
C PHE A 13 -11.89 -5.42 3.37
N ARG A 14 -12.73 -6.35 2.86
CA ARG A 14 -12.77 -7.76 3.29
C ARG A 14 -11.63 -8.58 2.68
N PHE A 15 -10.41 -8.29 3.10
CA PHE A 15 -9.21 -9.02 2.70
C PHE A 15 -8.51 -9.55 3.95
N LYS A 16 -8.27 -10.87 4.00
CA LYS A 16 -7.72 -11.56 5.18
C LYS A 16 -6.30 -12.10 4.99
N LYS A 17 -5.74 -11.98 3.78
CA LYS A 17 -4.37 -12.42 3.49
C LYS A 17 -3.37 -11.30 3.84
N PRO A 18 -2.09 -11.64 4.08
CA PRO A 18 -1.04 -10.64 4.28
C PRO A 18 -0.92 -9.69 3.09
N PHE A 19 -0.77 -8.39 3.33
CA PHE A 19 -0.35 -7.44 2.30
C PHE A 19 0.39 -6.23 2.88
N ILE A 20 1.16 -5.59 2.00
CA ILE A 20 1.99 -4.42 2.34
C ILE A 20 1.57 -3.26 1.44
N LEU A 21 1.26 -2.12 2.04
CA LEU A 21 1.04 -0.85 1.36
C LEU A 21 2.37 -0.09 1.33
N ILE A 22 2.86 0.30 0.15
CA ILE A 22 4.11 1.07 0.00
C ILE A 22 3.73 2.48 -0.48
N HIS A 23 4.24 3.51 0.20
CA HIS A 23 3.89 4.89 -0.10
C HIS A 23 5.07 5.85 0.05
N GLY A 24 5.27 6.74 -0.93
CA GLY A 24 6.28 7.78 -0.90
C GLY A 24 5.79 9.01 -0.15
N ILE A 25 6.56 9.52 0.83
CA ILE A 25 6.16 10.70 1.61
C ILE A 25 6.17 11.99 0.76
N LYS A 26 6.89 12.02 -0.36
CA LYS A 26 6.90 13.15 -1.30
C LYS A 26 5.87 12.99 -2.42
N ASP A 27 4.94 12.05 -2.31
CA ASP A 27 3.82 11.92 -3.24
C ASP A 27 2.95 13.20 -3.18
N LYS A 28 2.85 13.89 -4.31
CA LYS A 28 2.05 15.12 -4.47
C LYS A 28 0.68 14.85 -5.12
N VAL A 29 0.44 13.61 -5.55
CA VAL A 29 -0.77 13.17 -6.26
C VAL A 29 -1.71 12.47 -5.28
N VAL A 30 -1.17 11.64 -4.39
CA VAL A 30 -1.92 10.90 -3.38
C VAL A 30 -1.35 11.21 -2.00
N SER A 31 -2.20 11.60 -1.06
CA SER A 31 -1.79 11.87 0.33
C SER A 31 -1.37 10.59 1.07
N ASP A 32 -0.35 10.73 1.90
CA ASP A 32 0.17 9.74 2.84
C ASP A 32 -0.83 9.29 3.92
N VAL A 33 -1.98 9.96 4.04
CA VAL A 33 -3.11 9.52 4.86
C VAL A 33 -3.86 8.34 4.23
N ILE A 34 -3.79 8.16 2.90
CA ILE A 34 -4.55 7.12 2.18
C ILE A 34 -4.15 5.70 2.61
N PRO A 35 -2.86 5.32 2.71
CA PRO A 35 -2.48 4.01 3.23
C PRO A 35 -3.05 3.70 4.62
N LYS A 36 -3.07 4.69 5.52
CA LYS A 36 -3.63 4.54 6.87
C LYS A 36 -5.13 4.26 6.83
N LYS A 37 -5.88 5.01 6.02
CA LYS A 37 -7.31 4.77 5.80
C LYS A 37 -7.60 3.37 5.26
N ILE A 38 -6.77 2.88 4.33
CA ILE A 38 -6.92 1.51 3.79
C ILE A 38 -6.67 0.48 4.90
N MET A 39 -5.61 0.65 5.69
CA MET A 39 -5.32 -0.24 6.83
C MET A 39 -6.48 -0.27 7.84
N GLU A 40 -7.02 0.89 8.22
CA GLU A 40 -8.14 1.01 9.17
C GLU A 40 -9.42 0.30 8.70
N ILE A 41 -9.76 0.37 7.41
CA ILE A 41 -10.96 -0.28 6.88
C ILE A 41 -10.75 -1.77 6.58
N THR A 42 -9.52 -2.28 6.69
CA THR A 42 -9.22 -3.68 6.37
C THR A 42 -9.62 -4.60 7.50
N THR A 43 -10.32 -5.69 7.18
CA THR A 43 -10.78 -6.65 8.19
C THR A 43 -9.72 -7.69 8.57
N GLY A 44 -8.65 -7.81 7.78
CA GLY A 44 -7.52 -8.70 8.07
C GLY A 44 -6.54 -8.03 9.04
N ASN A 45 -5.81 -8.85 9.80
CA ASN A 45 -4.89 -8.37 10.84
C ASN A 45 -3.44 -8.23 10.35
N ASP A 46 -3.05 -8.94 9.29
CA ASP A 46 -1.70 -8.89 8.73
C ASP A 46 -1.60 -7.85 7.63
N VAL A 47 -1.58 -6.59 8.04
CA VAL A 47 -1.51 -5.42 7.17
C VAL A 47 -0.37 -4.53 7.60
N GLN A 48 0.52 -4.20 6.67
CA GLN A 48 1.68 -3.36 6.94
C GLN A 48 1.69 -2.13 6.02
N ILE A 49 2.29 -1.03 6.50
CA ILE A 49 2.54 0.17 5.69
C ILE A 49 4.03 0.51 5.73
N HIS A 50 4.65 0.61 4.55
CA HIS A 50 6.01 1.08 4.37
C HIS A 50 6.01 2.51 3.81
N PHE A 51 6.42 3.47 4.63
CA PHE A 51 6.60 4.86 4.21
C PHE A 51 8.05 5.13 3.76
N LEU A 52 8.21 5.64 2.53
CA LEU A 52 9.52 5.95 1.96
C LEU A 52 9.74 7.47 1.94
N LYS A 53 10.53 7.96 2.90
CA LYS A 53 10.75 9.40 3.15
C LYS A 53 11.22 10.20 1.93
N SER A 54 12.04 9.59 1.07
CA SER A 54 12.65 10.26 -0.09
C SER A 54 11.86 10.12 -1.38
N SER A 55 10.82 9.28 -1.41
CA SER A 55 10.23 8.77 -2.65
C SER A 55 8.95 9.53 -3.03
N ASP A 56 8.70 9.64 -4.34
CA ASP A 56 7.54 10.32 -4.93
C ASP A 56 6.45 9.31 -5.34
N HIS A 57 5.41 9.81 -6.02
CA HIS A 57 4.28 9.02 -6.51
C HIS A 57 4.67 7.80 -7.35
N ARG A 58 5.77 7.88 -8.12
CA ARG A 58 6.12 6.85 -9.10
C ARG A 58 6.79 5.64 -8.46
N LEU A 59 7.44 5.81 -7.30
CA LEU A 59 8.19 4.77 -6.61
C LEU A 59 9.14 3.99 -7.54
N SER A 60 9.83 4.71 -8.44
CA SER A 60 10.56 4.10 -9.56
C SER A 60 12.08 4.27 -9.47
N SER A 61 12.61 4.83 -8.37
CA SER A 61 14.06 4.84 -8.19
C SER A 61 14.58 3.42 -7.94
N LYS A 62 15.87 3.17 -8.19
CA LYS A 62 16.48 1.85 -7.91
C LYS A 62 16.21 1.36 -6.48
N LYS A 63 16.22 2.27 -5.50
CA LYS A 63 15.94 1.95 -4.09
C LYS A 63 14.48 1.59 -3.86
N ASP A 64 13.56 2.30 -4.52
CA ASP A 64 12.12 2.00 -4.42
C ASP A 64 11.82 0.63 -5.02
N LEU A 65 12.36 0.35 -6.21
CA LEU A 65 12.17 -0.94 -6.88
C LEU A 65 12.73 -2.11 -6.06
N LEU A 66 13.91 -1.94 -5.43
CA LEU A 66 14.45 -2.93 -4.49
C LEU A 66 13.53 -3.14 -3.28
N THR A 67 12.95 -2.05 -2.76
CA THR A 67 12.00 -2.12 -1.64
C THR A 67 10.72 -2.87 -2.02
N ILE A 68 10.19 -2.60 -3.22
CA ILE A 68 9.03 -3.30 -3.78
C ILE A 68 9.34 -4.79 -3.95
N ASN A 69 10.50 -5.13 -4.51
CA ASN A 69 10.90 -6.54 -4.69
C ASN A 69 11.03 -7.29 -3.35
N ASN A 70 11.64 -6.65 -2.36
CA ASN A 70 11.75 -7.22 -1.01
C ASN A 70 10.38 -7.40 -0.35
N ALA A 71 9.46 -6.45 -0.53
CA ALA A 71 8.09 -6.56 -0.02
C ALA A 71 7.32 -7.71 -0.69
N ILE A 72 7.48 -7.90 -2.00
CA ILE A 72 6.91 -9.04 -2.74
C ILE A 72 7.42 -10.36 -2.14
N ASN A 73 8.75 -10.50 -1.98
CA ASN A 73 9.34 -11.70 -1.39
C ASN A 73 8.83 -11.95 0.04
N SER A 74 8.71 -10.90 0.85
CA SER A 74 8.19 -11.00 2.21
C SER A 74 6.74 -11.51 2.25
N VAL A 75 5.87 -11.03 1.36
CA VAL A 75 4.48 -11.50 1.30
C VAL A 75 4.43 -12.95 0.81
N LEU A 76 5.24 -13.32 -0.19
CA LEU A 76 5.29 -14.69 -0.70
C LEU A 76 5.79 -15.70 0.35
N SER A 77 6.71 -15.29 1.23
CA SER A 77 7.17 -16.14 2.34
C SER A 77 6.19 -16.23 3.52
N ALA A 78 5.14 -15.38 3.57
CA ALA A 78 4.16 -15.34 4.64
C ALA A 78 2.86 -16.10 4.32
N ILE A 79 2.74 -16.67 3.11
CA ILE A 79 1.61 -17.48 2.64
C ILE A 79 2.00 -18.96 2.70
#